data_AF-A0A364RDG1-F1
#
_entry.id   AF-A0A364RDG1-F1
#
_cell.length_a   1.000
_cell.length_b   1.000
_cell.length_c   1.000
_cell.angle_alpha   90.00
_cell.angle_beta   90.00
_cell.angle_gamma   90.00
#
_symmetry.space_group_name_H-M   'P 1'
#
loop_
_entity.id
_entity.type
_entity.pdbx_description
1 polymer ?
#
loop_
_entity_poly.entity_id
_entity_poly.type
_entity_poly.pdbx_seq_one_letter_code
_entity_poly.pdbx_strand_id
1 'polypeptide(L)'
;MNTSKYMALLANGQRVDLTHATILKSNNLYPFGPHNYAIYEAPEGIFVKGLNNGEREIMLTSFELIEETEARTYDHPYFREDN
;
A
#
# COMPACT_ATOMS: atom_id res chain seq x y z
N MET A 1 9.47 10.70 -22.80
CA MET A 1 9.65 9.70 -21.72
C MET A 1 8.28 9.14 -21.39
N ASN A 2 8.06 7.84 -21.59
CA ASN A 2 6.83 7.19 -21.17
C ASN A 2 6.93 7.02 -19.64
N THR A 3 6.25 7.87 -18.87
CA THR A 3 6.11 7.65 -17.43
C THR A 3 5.25 6.41 -17.23
N SER A 4 5.86 5.34 -16.72
CA SER A 4 5.12 4.13 -16.34
C SER A 4 4.08 4.51 -15.29
N LYS A 5 2.79 4.35 -15.62
CA LYS A 5 1.72 4.58 -14.65
C LYS A 5 1.71 3.47 -13.61
N TYR A 6 1.63 3.83 -12.34
CA TYR A 6 1.42 2.89 -11.25
C TYR A 6 -0.07 2.85 -10.90
N MET A 7 -0.78 1.83 -11.41
CA MET A 7 -2.21 1.66 -11.18
C MET A 7 -2.45 0.56 -10.14
N ALA A 8 -3.03 0.91 -9.00
CA ALA A 8 -3.48 -0.07 -8.01
C ALA A 8 -4.88 -0.59 -8.38
N LEU A 9 -5.04 -1.92 -8.44
CA LEU A 9 -6.35 -2.55 -8.59
C LEU A 9 -6.89 -2.87 -7.19
N LEU A 10 -8.01 -2.25 -6.85
CA LEU A 10 -8.70 -2.44 -5.59
C LEU A 10 -9.51 -3.75 -5.62
N ALA A 11 -9.81 -4.29 -4.44
CA ALA A 11 -10.61 -5.53 -4.32
C ALA A 11 -12.02 -5.42 -4.95
N ASN A 12 -12.57 -4.22 -5.04
CA ASN A 12 -13.87 -3.94 -5.69
C ASN A 12 -13.77 -3.79 -7.24
N GLY A 13 -12.58 -3.99 -7.82
CA GLY A 13 -12.32 -3.87 -9.26
C GLY A 13 -12.02 -2.45 -9.75
N GLN A 14 -12.11 -1.43 -8.89
CA GLN A 14 -11.74 -0.06 -9.22
C GLN A 14 -10.21 0.06 -9.34
N ARG A 15 -9.74 0.96 -10.22
CA ARG A 15 -8.33 1.29 -10.35
C ARG A 15 -8.06 2.68 -9.81
N VAL A 16 -6.98 2.83 -9.03
CA VAL A 16 -6.50 4.11 -8.51
C VAL A 16 -5.11 4.39 -9.10
N ASP A 17 -4.91 5.60 -9.62
CA ASP A 17 -3.62 6.05 -10.11
C ASP A 17 -2.76 6.52 -8.92
N LEU A 18 -1.70 5.77 -8.65
CA LEU A 18 -0.74 6.03 -7.58
C LEU A 18 0.61 6.55 -8.12
N THR A 19 0.68 6.91 -9.41
CA THR A 19 1.93 7.36 -10.08
C THR A 19 2.57 8.55 -9.38
N HIS A 20 1.74 9.44 -8.80
CA HIS A 20 2.17 10.62 -8.08
C HIS A 20 1.67 10.64 -6.63
N ALA A 21 1.37 9.46 -6.07
CA ALA A 21 0.90 9.38 -4.71
C ALA A 21 2.02 9.67 -3.70
N THR A 22 1.65 10.34 -2.61
CA THR A 22 2.53 10.52 -1.45
C THR A 22 2.45 9.26 -0.59
N ILE A 23 3.60 8.69 -0.22
CA ILE A 23 3.66 7.59 0.74
C ILE A 23 3.62 8.20 2.14
N LEU A 24 2.55 7.92 2.90
CA LEU A 24 2.38 8.42 4.26
C LEU A 24 3.11 7.53 5.29
N LYS A 25 3.01 6.21 5.12
CA LYS A 25 3.63 5.18 5.97
C LYS A 25 3.93 3.96 5.12
N SER A 26 5.01 3.24 5.40
CA SER A 26 5.27 1.94 4.78
C SER A 26 6.29 1.12 5.57
N ASN A 27 6.35 -0.17 5.29
CA ASN A 27 7.41 -1.07 5.76
C ASN A 27 8.17 -1.67 4.57
N ASN A 28 8.93 -0.83 3.86
CA ASN A 28 9.68 -1.26 2.68
C ASN A 28 11.06 -1.87 3.00
N LEU A 29 11.49 -1.86 4.26
CA LEU A 29 12.74 -2.48 4.71
C LEU A 29 12.75 -3.99 4.45
N TYR A 30 11.57 -4.61 4.51
CA TYR A 30 11.37 -6.03 4.21
C TYR A 30 10.18 -6.15 3.27
N PRO A 31 10.44 -6.24 1.95
CA PRO A 31 9.39 -6.09 0.96
C PRO A 31 8.49 -7.33 0.81
N PHE A 32 8.80 -8.45 1.47
CA PHE A 32 8.10 -9.72 1.25
C PHE A 32 7.59 -10.31 2.56
N GLY A 33 6.33 -10.76 2.55
CA GLY A 33 5.66 -11.33 3.72
C GLY A 33 4.68 -10.36 4.38
N PRO A 34 3.90 -10.84 5.35
CA PRO A 34 2.68 -10.17 5.83
C PRO A 34 2.92 -8.87 6.60
N HIS A 35 4.17 -8.58 6.96
CA HIS A 35 4.59 -7.35 7.61
C HIS A 35 4.79 -6.18 6.64
N ASN A 36 4.82 -6.44 5.33
CA ASN A 36 4.94 -5.38 4.33
C ASN A 36 3.59 -4.71 4.07
N TYR A 37 3.59 -3.40 4.16
CA TYR A 37 2.44 -2.54 3.88
C TYR A 37 2.92 -1.19 3.36
N ALA A 38 2.02 -0.49 2.68
CA ALA A 38 2.19 0.92 2.35
C ALA A 38 0.85 1.66 2.37
N ILE A 39 0.87 2.89 2.87
CA ILE A 39 -0.24 3.81 2.89
C ILE A 39 0.07 4.94 1.93
N TYR A 40 -0.80 5.13 0.95
CA TYR A 40 -0.67 6.12 -0.11
C TYR A 40 -1.76 7.18 0.02
N GLU A 41 -1.41 8.43 -0.26
CA GLU A 41 -2.33 9.54 -0.54
C GLU A 41 -2.18 9.90 -2.02
N ALA A 42 -3.19 9.58 -2.82
CA ALA A 42 -3.23 9.95 -4.23
C ALA A 42 -3.47 11.47 -4.38
N PRO A 43 -3.04 12.10 -5.49
CA PRO A 43 -3.23 13.54 -5.73
C PRO A 43 -4.69 14.02 -5.67
N GLU A 44 -5.64 13.11 -5.87
CA GLU A 44 -7.08 13.39 -5.79
C GLU A 44 -7.61 13.43 -4.35
N GLY A 45 -6.74 13.28 -3.34
CA GLY A 45 -7.13 13.22 -1.92
C GLY A 45 -7.71 11.86 -1.51
N ILE A 46 -7.42 10.81 -2.28
CA ILE A 46 -7.86 9.43 -2.01
C ILE A 46 -6.76 8.69 -1.26
N PHE A 47 -7.14 7.96 -0.20
CA PHE A 47 -6.20 7.17 0.58
C PHE A 47 -6.31 5.68 0.24
N VAL A 48 -5.16 5.06 -0.03
CA VAL A 48 -5.07 3.65 -0.41
C VAL A 48 -4.12 2.93 0.54
N LYS A 49 -4.55 1.79 1.07
CA LYS A 49 -3.72 0.87 1.83
C LYS A 49 -3.36 -0.31 0.95
N GLY A 50 -2.06 -0.52 0.76
CA GLY A 50 -1.49 -1.70 0.14
C GLY A 50 -0.97 -2.66 1.21
N LEU A 51 -1.32 -3.94 1.10
CA LEU A 51 -0.87 -5.00 2.01
C LEU A 51 -0.26 -6.14 1.23
N ASN A 52 0.73 -6.80 1.83
CA ASN A 52 1.18 -8.12 1.44
C ASN A 52 0.43 -9.18 2.25
N ASN A 53 -0.22 -10.14 1.59
CA ASN A 53 -0.99 -11.19 2.25
C ASN A 53 -0.17 -12.46 2.56
N GLY A 54 1.15 -12.34 2.66
CA GLY A 54 2.07 -13.45 2.96
C GLY A 54 2.87 -13.96 1.76
N GLU A 55 2.81 -13.26 0.63
CA GLU A 55 3.54 -13.60 -0.57
C GLU A 55 5.03 -13.29 -0.44
N ARG A 56 5.86 -14.25 -0.90
CA ARG A 56 7.32 -14.20 -0.76
C ARG A 56 8.02 -13.47 -1.91
N GLU A 57 7.29 -13.21 -3.00
CA GLU A 57 7.87 -12.69 -4.25
C GLU A 57 7.20 -11.39 -4.72
N ILE A 58 6.03 -11.06 -4.16
CA ILE A 58 5.25 -9.88 -4.53
C ILE A 58 5.24 -8.91 -3.36
N MET A 59 5.52 -7.63 -3.61
CA MET A 59 5.65 -6.66 -2.52
C MET A 59 4.33 -6.36 -1.82
N LEU A 60 3.31 -5.97 -2.59
CA LEU A 60 1.95 -5.69 -2.11
C LEU A 60 0.98 -6.44 -3.03
N THR A 61 0.09 -7.21 -2.44
CA THR A 61 -0.78 -8.15 -3.14
C THR A 61 -2.24 -7.72 -3.14
N SER A 62 -2.60 -6.80 -2.26
CA SER A 62 -3.96 -6.27 -2.15
C SER A 62 -3.93 -4.78 -1.89
N PHE A 63 -4.94 -4.10 -2.42
CA PHE A 63 -5.14 -2.67 -2.25
C PHE A 63 -6.59 -2.41 -1.86
N GLU A 64 -6.79 -1.54 -0.89
CA GLU A 64 -8.11 -1.11 -0.45
C GLU A 64 -8.15 0.40 -0.21
N LEU A 65 -9.34 0.97 -0.41
CA LEU A 65 -9.61 2.35 -0.01
C LEU A 65 -9.78 2.39 1.50
N ILE A 66 -9.19 3.40 2.11
CA ILE A 66 -9.32 3.69 3.53
C ILE A 66 -9.68 5.16 3.73
N GLU A 67 -10.24 5.46 4.89
CA GLU A 67 -10.52 6.84 5.28
C GLU A 67 -9.22 7.58 5.66
N GLU A 68 -9.22 8.91 5.56
CA GLU A 68 -8.07 9.74 5.93
C GLU A 68 -7.60 9.48 7.37
N THR A 69 -8.56 9.35 8.29
CA THR A 69 -8.25 9.11 9.71
C THR A 69 -7.48 7.81 9.88
N GLU A 70 -7.96 6.73 9.25
CA GLU A 70 -7.26 5.43 9.26
C GLU A 70 -5.87 5.57 8.63
N ALA A 71 -5.73 6.27 7.51
CA ALA A 71 -4.45 6.42 6.82
C ALA A 71 -3.39 7.11 7.70
N ARG A 72 -3.79 8.14 8.44
CA ARG A 72 -2.88 8.90 9.32
C ARG A 72 -2.55 8.16 10.60
N THR A 73 -3.51 7.41 11.16
CA THR A 73 -3.33 6.67 12.42
C THR A 73 -3.01 5.19 12.22
N TYR A 74 -2.79 4.73 10.99
CA TYR A 74 -2.61 3.31 10.70
C TYR A 74 -1.48 2.72 11.55
N ASP A 75 -1.79 1.59 12.17
CA ASP A 75 -0.88 0.74 12.94
C ASP A 75 -0.99 -0.68 12.38
N HIS A 76 0.13 -1.21 11.89
CA HIS A 76 0.13 -2.47 11.17
C HIS A 76 0.25 -3.64 12.16
N PRO A 77 -0.65 -4.63 12.11
CA PRO A 77 -0.71 -5.68 13.15
C PRO A 77 0.46 -6.66 13.10
N TYR A 78 1.16 -6.75 11.98
CA TYR A 78 2.29 -7.67 11.81
C TYR A 78 3.62 -6.94 11.95
N PHE A 79 4.38 -7.31 12.96
CA PHE A 79 5.78 -6.96 13.09
C PHE A 79 6.62 -8.17 12.70
N ARG A 80 7.81 -7.91 12.15
CA ARG A 80 8.79 -8.97 11.96
C ARG A 80 9.34 -9.34 13.33
N GLU A 81 9.10 -10.57 13.78
CA GLU A 81 9.89 -11.17 14.85
C GLU A 81 11.22 -11.58 14.24
N ASP A 82 12.27 -10.78 14.44
CA ASP A 82 13.63 -11.23 14.21
C ASP A 82 13.95 -12.33 15.24
N ASN A 83 13.98 -13.58 14.79
CA ASN A 83 14.62 -14.69 15.51
C ASN A 83 16.10 -14.75 15.16
#